data_AF-A0A7C3VWY4-F1
#
_entry.id   AF-A0A7C3VWY4-F1
#
_cell.length_a   1.000
_cell.length_b   1.000
_cell.length_c   1.000
_cell.angle_alpha   90.00
_cell.angle_beta   90.00
_cell.angle_gamma   90.00
#
_symmetry.space_group_name_H-M   'P 1'
#
loop_
_entity.id
_entity.type
_entity.pdbx_description
1 polymer ?
#
loop_
_entity_poly.entity_id
_entity_poly.type
_entity_poly.pdbx_seq_one_letter_code
_entity_poly.pdbx_strand_id
1 'polypeptide(L)' 'MSRTRFIFLLGLVIGSAGISIWVVYLAARANALDGSLFRPLLPLLLLGSLGIRLLLNGRKE' A
#
# COMPACT_ATOMS: atom_id res chain seq x y z
N MET A 1 23.04 7.61 10.41
CA MET A 1 21.84 8.43 10.16
C MET A 1 21.38 9.07 11.45
N SER A 2 21.13 10.38 11.49
CA SER A 2 20.60 11.04 12.69
C SER A 2 19.21 10.49 13.05
N ARG A 3 18.96 10.24 14.35
CA ARG A 3 17.71 9.67 14.87
C ARG A 3 16.48 10.45 14.40
N THR A 4 16.61 11.77 14.30
CA THR A 4 15.57 12.68 13.81
C THR A 4 15.23 12.45 12.35
N ARG A 5 16.25 12.22 11.50
CA ARG A 5 16.05 11.92 10.07
C ARG A 5 15.35 10.58 9.88
N PHE A 6 15.68 9.58 10.70
CA PHE A 6 15.04 8.27 10.64
C PHE A 6 13.55 8.34 10.99
N ILE A 7 13.20 9.00 12.10
CA ILE A 7 11.80 9.14 12.54
C ILE A 7 10.99 9.95 11.51
N PHE A 8 11.58 11.02 10.96
CA PHE A 8 10.95 11.81 9.92
C PHE A 8 10.64 10.98 8.66
N LEU A 9 11.63 10.23 8.16
CA LEU A 9 11.44 9.36 6.99
C LEU A 9 10.42 8.25 7.27
N LEU A 10 10.44 7.66 8.47
CA LEU A 10 9.49 6.63 8.86
C LEU A 10 8.05 7.17 8.91
N GLY A 11 7.85 8.35 9.48
CA GLY A 11 6.55 9.02 9.50
C GLY A 11 6.05 9.34 8.09
N LEU A 12 6.94 9.76 7.20
CA LEU A 12 6.62 10.07 5.81
C LEU A 12 6.19 8.81 5.03
N VAL A 13 6.89 7.68 5.24
CA VAL A 13 6.52 6.38 4.65
C VAL A 13 5.16 5.91 5.16
N ILE A 14 4.94 5.94 6.48
CA ILE A 14 3.66 5.51 7.09
C ILE A 14 2.52 6.42 6.64
N GLY A 15 2.74 7.73 6.59
CA GLY A 15 1.76 8.71 6.12
C GLY A 15 1.38 8.49 4.66
N SER A 16 2.36 8.27 3.78
CA SER A 16 2.13 7.96 2.36
C SER A 16 1.33 6.66 2.18
N ALA A 17 1.66 5.62 2.94
CA ALA A 17 0.92 4.36 2.94
C ALA A 17 -0.54 4.55 3.39
N GLY A 18 -0.76 5.33 4.45
CA GLY A 18 -2.11 5.64 4.96
C GLY A 18 -2.96 6.41 3.94
N ILE A 19 -2.40 7.43 3.30
CA ILE A 19 -3.09 8.20 2.24
C ILE A 19 -3.43 7.29 1.06
N SER A 20 -2.53 6.39 0.68
CA SER A 20 -2.76 5.45 -0.42
C SER A 20 -3.95 4.52 -0.13
N ILE A 21 -4.05 3.98 1.09
CA ILE A 21 -5.18 3.14 1.51
C ILE A 21 -6.48 3.95 1.54
N TRP A 22 -6.42 5.20 2.01
CA TRP A 22 -7.58 6.10 2.07
C TRP A 22 -8.15 6.39 0.68
N VAL A 23 -7.30 6.67 -0.31
CA VAL A 23 -7.71 6.90 -1.70
C VAL A 23 -8.36 5.64 -2.30
N VAL A 24 -7.77 4.46 -2.06
CA VAL A 24 -8.34 3.18 -2.51
C VAL A 24 -9.71 2.93 -1.85
N TYR A 25 -9.85 3.24 -0.56
CA TYR A 25 -11.12 3.13 0.16
C TYR A 25 -12.19 4.07 -0.39
N LEU A 26 -11.84 5.33 -0.70
CA LEU A 26 -12.76 6.29 -1.34
C LEU A 26 -13.16 5.83 -2.73
N ALA A 27 -12.22 5.34 -3.53
CA ALA A 27 -12.49 4.80 -4.86
C ALA A 27 -13.42 3.58 -4.81
N ALA A 28 -13.23 2.70 -3.81
CA ALA A 28 -14.10 1.56 -3.54
C ALA A 28 -15.53 1.97 -3.16
N ARG A 29 -15.68 2.99 -2.30
CA ARG A 29 -17.01 3.51 -1.95
C ARG A 29 -17.72 4.21 -3.11
N ALA A 30 -16.98 4.80 -4.03
CA ALA A 30 -17.55 5.54 -5.15
C ALA A 30 -18.11 4.64 -6.28
N ASN A 31 -18.05 3.31 -6.15
CA ASN A 31 -18.36 2.34 -7.24
C ASN A 31 -17.64 2.64 -8.57
N ALA A 32 -16.60 3.49 -8.54
CA ALA A 32 -15.78 3.84 -9.71
C ALA A 32 -14.88 2.67 -10.16
N LEU A 33 -14.91 1.54 -9.45
CA LEU A 33 -14.30 0.29 -9.86
C LEU A 33 -15.12 -0.47 -10.91
N ASP A 34 -16.05 0.17 -11.62
CA ASP A 34 -16.69 -0.42 -12.79
C ASP A 34 -15.68 -0.54 -13.96
N GLY A 35 -15.07 -1.72 -14.08
CA GLY A 35 -14.39 -2.28 -15.28
C GLY A 35 -13.09 -1.61 -15.77
N SER A 36 -13.00 -0.29 -15.72
CA SER A 36 -11.91 0.50 -16.31
C SER A 36 -10.73 0.69 -15.35
N LEU A 37 -11.00 0.97 -14.06
CA LEU A 37 -9.96 1.14 -13.04
C LEU A 37 -9.40 -0.18 -12.49
N PHE A 38 -10.13 -1.30 -12.62
CA PHE A 38 -9.64 -2.61 -12.17
C PHE A 38 -8.48 -3.15 -13.01
N ARG A 39 -8.46 -2.86 -14.32
CA ARG A 39 -7.40 -3.31 -15.24
C ARG A 39 -5.99 -2.84 -14.83
N PRO A 40 -5.76 -1.57 -14.49
CA PRO A 40 -4.46 -1.10 -13.97
C PRO A 40 -4.23 -1.39 -12.48
N LEU A 41 -5.28 -1.68 -11.70
CA LEU A 41 -5.15 -2.04 -10.28
C LEU A 41 -4.78 -3.51 -10.06
N LEU A 42 -5.08 -4.41 -11.00
CA LEU A 42 -4.76 -5.84 -10.90
C LEU A 42 -3.25 -6.11 -10.62
N PRO A 43 -2.31 -5.49 -11.36
CA PRO A 43 -0.88 -5.65 -11.09
C PRO A 43 -0.46 -5.14 -9.72
N LEU A 44 -1.07 -4.05 -9.25
CA LEU A 44 -0.79 -3.45 -7.94
C LEU A 44 -1.32 -4.33 -6.81
N LEU A 45 -2.48 -4.96 -6.98
CA LEU A 45 -3.03 -5.94 -6.02
C LEU A 45 -2.21 -7.22 -5.98
N LEU A 46 -1.67 -7.68 -7.12
CA LEU A 46 -0.74 -8.80 -7.18
C LEU A 46 0.60 -8.48 -6.51
N LEU A 47 1.14 -7.28 -6.72
CA LEU A 47 2.34 -6.81 -6.02
C LEU A 47 2.11 -6.67 -4.52
N GLY A 48 0.94 -6.14 -4.12
CA GLY A 48 0.54 -6.07 -2.71
C GLY A 48 0.41 -7.45 -2.08
N SER A 49 -0.18 -8.43 -2.78
CA SER A 49 -0.32 -9.79 -2.27
C SER A 49 1.04 -10.50 -2.14
N LEU A 50 1.97 -10.27 -3.07
CA LEU A 50 3.35 -10.75 -2.98
C LEU A 50 4.11 -10.11 -1.81
N GLY A 51 3.96 -8.80 -1.61
CA GLY A 51 4.55 -8.09 -0.48
C GLY A 51 4.05 -8.63 0.86
N ILE A 52 2.75 -8.88 0.98
CA ILE A 52 2.15 -9.51 2.18
C ILE A 52 2.65 -10.95 2.36
N ARG A 53 2.75 -11.72 1.27
CA ARG A 53 3.30 -13.09 1.31
C ARG A 53 4.75 -13.11 1.77
N LEU A 54 5.58 -12.19 1.27
CA LEU A 54 6.97 -12.02 1.70
C LEU A 54 7.05 -11.61 3.17
N LEU A 55 6.16 -10.72 3.64
CA LEU A 55 6.13 -10.31 5.05
C LEU A 55 5.70 -11.45 5.99
N LEU A 56 4.78 -12.30 5.54
CA LEU A 56 4.25 -13.44 6.31
C LEU A 56 5.17 -14.67 6.27
N ASN A 57 5.81 -14.96 5.13
CA ASN A 57 6.75 -16.08 5.00
C ASN A 57 8.16 -15.73 5.46
N GLY A 58 8.61 -14.48 5.34
CA GLY A 58 9.90 -14.03 5.87
C GLY A 58 9.97 -13.98 7.40
N ARG A 59 8.88 -14.31 8.10
CA ARG A 59 8.85 -14.51 9.56
C ARG A 59 9.08 -15.99 9.96
N LYS A 60 9.21 -16.91 9.01
CA LYS A 60 9.40 -18.35 9.26
C LYS A 60 10.84 -18.84 9.08
N GLU A 61 11.78 -17.95 8.77
CA GLU A 61 13.22 -18.23 8.77
C GLU A 61 13.92 -17.52 9.93
#